data_AF-A0A519SCA7-F1
#
_entry.id   AF-A0A519SCA7-F1
#
_cell.length_a   1.000
_cell.length_b   1.000
_cell.length_c   1.000
_cell.angle_alpha   90.00
_cell.angle_beta   90.00
_cell.angle_gamma   90.00
#
_symmetry.space_group_name_H-M   'P 1'
#
loop_
_entity.id
_entity.type
_entity.pdbx_description
1 polymer ?
#
loop_
_entity_poly.entity_id
_entity_poly.type
_entity_poly.pdbx_seq_one_letter_code
_entity_poly.pdbx_strand_id
1 'polypeptide(L)'
;MNENIENNDWKKDAPSLAAMSKNNPFTVPNNYFESAEEAILSTLFLDGLKQKTNNNSFEIPQNYFEDLTERIEIKTRLSEMPVNENSFAVPENYFDTLQNRIASKIAAEEPAKTAKIVPLWKRNIVKYASAACFVLMASFGAYFYQNSAPSIPSAQMQPAELASEQMLYDIEESTIIEHLEAQNTSTSKTTSASDTEMENYILSNYSPSDLTHELKN
;
A
#
# COMPACT_ATOMS: atom_id res chain seq x y z
N MET A 1 52.23 -75.91 2.79
CA MET A 1 51.44 -75.04 3.68
C MET A 1 52.41 -74.28 4.55
N ASN A 2 52.68 -73.01 4.24
CA ASN A 2 53.56 -72.16 5.05
C ASN A 2 52.74 -71.55 6.17
N GLU A 3 52.83 -72.11 7.38
CA GLU A 3 52.45 -71.37 8.58
C GLU A 3 53.48 -70.26 8.77
N ASN A 4 53.06 -69.00 8.62
CA ASN A 4 53.88 -67.85 8.94
C ASN A 4 54.02 -67.80 10.48
N ILE A 5 55.12 -68.35 10.99
CA ILE A 5 55.38 -68.61 12.43
C ILE A 5 55.89 -67.37 13.18
N GLU A 6 56.13 -66.26 12.48
CA GLU A 6 56.55 -65.02 13.14
C GLU A 6 55.33 -64.33 13.76
N ASN A 7 55.26 -64.37 15.10
CA ASN A 7 54.28 -63.70 15.99
C ASN A 7 53.06 -64.54 16.46
N ASN A 8 53.34 -65.66 17.14
CA ASN A 8 52.34 -66.44 17.90
C ASN A 8 52.52 -66.32 19.42
N ASP A 9 53.32 -65.38 19.92
CA ASP A 9 53.58 -65.24 21.36
C ASP A 9 52.31 -64.92 22.15
N TRP A 10 51.32 -64.27 21.53
CA TRP A 10 50.01 -64.04 22.12
C TRP A 10 49.30 -65.32 22.59
N LYS A 11 49.63 -66.49 22.00
CA LYS A 11 49.05 -67.78 22.43
C LYS A 11 49.55 -68.22 23.81
N LYS A 12 50.74 -67.76 24.23
CA LYS A 12 51.27 -67.99 25.58
C LYS A 12 50.59 -67.06 26.58
N ASP A 13 50.35 -65.82 26.16
CA ASP A 13 49.73 -64.80 27.01
C ASP A 13 48.20 -65.02 27.15
N ALA A 14 47.56 -65.65 26.18
CA ALA A 14 46.12 -65.94 26.18
C ALA A 14 45.80 -67.38 25.69
N PRO A 15 46.14 -68.42 26.49
CA PRO A 15 45.94 -69.82 26.10
C PRO A 15 44.47 -70.19 25.93
N SER A 16 43.56 -69.52 26.64
CA SER A 16 42.11 -69.68 26.51
C SER A 16 41.58 -69.21 25.15
N LEU A 17 42.08 -68.08 24.65
CA LEU A 17 41.72 -67.57 23.32
C LEU A 17 42.34 -68.42 22.20
N ALA A 18 43.56 -68.91 22.41
CA ALA A 18 44.22 -69.80 21.47
C ALA A 18 43.53 -71.17 21.33
N ALA A 19 42.90 -71.66 22.41
CA ALA A 19 42.13 -72.89 22.43
C ALA A 19 40.69 -72.73 21.87
N MET A 20 40.23 -71.50 21.66
CA MET A 20 38.91 -71.23 21.10
C MET A 20 38.88 -71.54 19.60
N SER A 21 37.76 -72.09 19.13
CA SER A 21 37.54 -72.34 17.70
C SER A 21 37.57 -71.02 16.92
N LYS A 22 38.22 -71.01 15.75
CA LYS A 22 38.25 -69.87 14.82
C LYS A 22 36.95 -69.78 14.01
N ASN A 23 35.82 -69.69 14.69
CA ASN A 23 34.52 -69.43 14.07
C ASN A 23 34.03 -68.04 14.46
N ASN A 24 33.31 -67.39 13.54
CA ASN A 24 32.72 -66.08 13.81
C ASN A 24 31.50 -66.28 14.73
N PRO A 25 31.51 -65.76 15.98
CA PRO A 25 30.36 -65.87 16.88
C PRO A 25 29.28 -64.82 16.58
N PHE A 26 29.52 -63.88 15.68
CA PHE A 26 28.59 -62.81 15.34
C PHE A 26 27.66 -63.26 14.22
N THR A 27 26.36 -63.27 14.49
CA THR A 27 25.30 -63.51 13.52
C THR A 27 24.43 -62.27 13.41
N VAL A 28 24.12 -61.85 12.19
CA VAL A 28 23.12 -60.80 11.96
C VAL A 28 21.76 -61.44 11.65
N PRO A 29 20.64 -60.76 11.97
CA PRO A 29 19.32 -61.18 11.53
C PRO A 29 19.22 -61.25 10.00
N ASN A 30 18.29 -62.05 9.50
CA ASN A 30 17.97 -62.09 8.07
C ASN A 30 17.61 -60.68 7.56
N ASN A 31 18.05 -60.35 6.34
CA ASN A 31 17.82 -59.06 5.68
C ASN A 31 18.50 -57.83 6.33
N TYR A 32 19.37 -58.00 7.34
CA TYR A 32 20.08 -56.88 7.96
C TYR A 32 20.81 -56.01 6.93
N PHE A 33 21.63 -56.62 6.06
CA PHE A 33 22.39 -55.91 5.04
C PHE A 33 21.52 -55.40 3.88
N GLU A 34 20.44 -56.10 3.54
CA GLU A 34 19.50 -55.68 2.50
C GLU A 34 18.76 -54.38 2.90
N SER A 35 18.38 -54.25 4.17
CA SER A 35 17.74 -53.03 4.70
C SER A 35 18.73 -51.94 5.13
N ALA A 36 20.03 -52.25 5.20
CA ALA A 36 21.03 -51.35 5.77
C ALA A 36 21.16 -50.07 4.94
N GLU A 37 21.17 -50.19 3.60
CA GLU A 37 21.25 -49.04 2.71
C GLU A 37 20.07 -48.10 2.90
N GLU A 38 18.84 -48.63 2.86
CA GLU A 38 17.61 -47.84 3.04
C GLU A 38 17.58 -47.17 4.42
N ALA A 39 17.94 -47.91 5.48
CA ALA A 39 18.02 -47.37 6.83
C ALA A 39 19.04 -46.23 6.93
N ILE A 40 20.23 -46.40 6.35
CA ILE A 40 21.28 -45.36 6.36
C ILE A 40 20.81 -44.13 5.58
N LEU A 41 20.25 -44.29 4.38
CA LEU A 41 19.74 -43.17 3.59
C LEU A 41 18.62 -42.41 4.29
N SER A 42 17.69 -43.14 4.93
CA SER A 42 16.61 -42.55 5.72
C SER A 42 17.15 -41.73 6.90
N THR A 43 18.13 -42.28 7.64
CA THR A 43 18.77 -41.56 8.76
C THR A 43 19.54 -40.31 8.30
N LEU A 44 20.28 -40.39 7.19
CA LEU A 44 20.99 -39.26 6.61
C LEU A 44 20.00 -38.15 6.19
N PHE A 45 18.89 -38.53 5.57
CA PHE A 45 17.85 -37.59 5.16
C PHE A 45 17.21 -36.88 6.36
N LEU A 46 16.87 -37.64 7.41
CA LEU A 46 16.32 -37.09 8.65
C LEU A 46 17.31 -36.15 9.35
N ASP A 47 18.59 -36.50 9.38
CA ASP A 47 19.63 -35.65 9.97
C ASP A 47 19.81 -34.36 9.17
N GLY A 48 19.83 -34.44 7.83
CA GLY A 48 19.86 -33.28 6.95
C GLY A 48 18.66 -32.35 7.13
N LEU A 49 17.45 -32.91 7.33
CA LEU A 49 16.26 -32.13 7.66
C LEU A 49 16.40 -31.42 9.01
N LYS A 50 16.83 -32.14 10.05
CA LYS A 50 17.02 -31.58 11.41
C LYS A 50 18.02 -30.44 11.42
N GLN A 51 19.14 -30.57 10.71
CA GLN A 51 20.15 -29.50 10.61
C GLN A 51 19.62 -28.26 9.86
N LYS A 52 18.74 -28.45 8.87
CA LYS A 52 18.18 -27.35 8.07
C LYS A 52 17.05 -26.60 8.79
N THR A 53 16.30 -27.28 9.67
CA THR A 53 15.22 -26.69 10.45
C THR A 53 15.74 -26.23 11.82
N ASN A 54 16.10 -24.95 11.95
CA ASN A 54 16.77 -24.42 13.15
C ASN A 54 15.92 -24.37 14.44
N ASN A 55 14.64 -24.74 14.42
CA ASN A 55 13.80 -24.82 15.62
C ASN A 55 12.55 -25.64 15.27
N ASN A 56 12.50 -26.93 15.61
CA ASN A 56 11.31 -27.80 15.68
C ASN A 56 10.13 -27.41 14.75
N SER A 57 10.39 -27.12 13.47
CA SER A 57 9.38 -26.50 12.58
C SER A 57 8.37 -27.50 12.03
N PHE A 58 8.33 -28.71 12.59
CA PHE A 58 7.30 -29.71 12.35
C PHE A 58 6.22 -29.56 13.42
N GLU A 59 5.56 -28.41 13.42
CA GLU A 59 4.35 -28.23 14.20
C GLU A 59 3.17 -28.77 13.41
N ILE A 60 2.42 -29.65 14.05
CA ILE A 60 1.20 -30.20 13.49
C ILE A 60 0.13 -29.12 13.63
N PRO A 61 -0.65 -28.81 12.57
CA PRO A 61 -1.73 -27.85 12.67
C PRO A 61 -2.69 -28.19 13.81
N GLN A 62 -3.25 -27.16 14.44
CA GLN A 62 -4.29 -27.34 15.44
C GLN A 62 -5.44 -28.21 14.88
N ASN A 63 -5.90 -29.18 15.68
CA ASN A 63 -6.95 -30.15 15.34
C ASN A 63 -6.66 -31.11 14.18
N TYR A 64 -5.40 -31.26 13.73
CA TYR A 64 -5.05 -32.21 12.65
C TYR A 64 -5.60 -33.62 12.89
N PHE A 65 -5.41 -34.18 14.08
CA PHE A 65 -5.85 -35.55 14.39
C PHE A 65 -7.36 -35.67 14.56
N GLU A 66 -8.02 -34.62 15.05
CA GLU A 66 -9.48 -34.57 15.16
C GLU A 66 -10.12 -34.59 13.76
N ASP A 67 -9.61 -33.78 12.84
CA ASP A 67 -10.10 -33.69 11.46
C ASP A 67 -9.67 -34.88 10.59
N LEU A 68 -8.57 -35.55 10.93
CA LEU A 68 -7.96 -36.58 10.08
C LEU A 68 -8.93 -37.73 9.81
N THR A 69 -9.68 -38.16 10.83
CA THR A 69 -10.64 -39.26 10.71
C THR A 69 -11.74 -38.91 9.72
N GLU A 70 -12.34 -37.73 9.86
CA GLU A 70 -13.38 -37.24 8.95
C GLU A 70 -12.85 -37.11 7.52
N ARG A 71 -11.64 -36.57 7.34
CA ARG A 71 -11.01 -36.41 6.02
C ARG A 71 -10.77 -37.76 5.34
N ILE A 72 -10.34 -38.77 6.09
CA ILE A 72 -10.13 -40.13 5.55
C ILE A 72 -11.47 -40.74 5.14
N GLU A 73 -12.51 -40.59 5.97
CA GLU A 73 -13.83 -41.11 5.65
C GLU A 73 -14.41 -40.46 4.38
N ILE A 74 -14.35 -39.13 4.27
CA ILE A 74 -14.79 -38.38 3.09
C ILE A 74 -14.05 -38.85 1.85
N LYS A 75 -12.72 -38.98 1.92
CA LYS A 75 -11.91 -39.45 0.78
C LYS A 75 -12.27 -40.86 0.35
N THR A 76 -12.48 -41.75 1.31
CA THR A 76 -12.86 -43.14 1.04
C THR A 76 -14.23 -43.19 0.35
N ARG A 77 -15.22 -42.49 0.91
CA ARG A 77 -16.57 -42.39 0.31
C ARG A 77 -16.56 -41.78 -1.07
N LEU A 78 -15.77 -40.72 -1.29
CA LEU A 78 -15.63 -40.08 -2.60
C LEU A 78 -14.97 -41.02 -3.62
N SER A 79 -13.99 -41.83 -3.19
CA SER A 79 -13.34 -42.82 -4.06
C SER A 79 -14.26 -43.99 -4.45
N GLU A 80 -15.22 -44.32 -3.59
CA GLU A 80 -16.24 -45.35 -3.84
C GLU A 80 -17.41 -44.84 -4.69
N MET A 81 -17.56 -43.52 -4.83
CA MET A 81 -18.59 -42.96 -5.69
C MET A 81 -18.33 -43.37 -7.14
N PRO A 82 -19.34 -43.90 -7.86
CA PRO A 82 -19.19 -44.24 -9.26
C PRO A 82 -18.87 -42.96 -10.03
N VAL A 83 -17.65 -42.88 -10.57
CA VAL A 83 -17.26 -41.83 -11.51
C VAL A 83 -18.07 -42.10 -12.78
N ASN A 84 -19.17 -41.36 -12.96
CA ASN A 84 -19.90 -41.42 -14.20
C ASN A 84 -18.95 -40.91 -15.30
N GLU A 85 -18.71 -41.74 -16.33
CA GLU A 85 -17.80 -41.43 -17.43
C GLU A 85 -18.11 -40.07 -18.09
N ASN A 86 -19.35 -39.60 -17.94
CA ASN A 86 -19.84 -38.34 -18.50
C ASN A 86 -19.96 -37.20 -17.48
N SER A 87 -19.48 -37.35 -16.24
CA SER A 87 -19.57 -36.30 -15.20
C SER A 87 -18.88 -34.99 -15.59
N PHE A 88 -17.88 -35.06 -16.48
CA PHE A 88 -17.16 -33.91 -17.01
C PHE A 88 -17.37 -33.74 -18.52
N ALA A 89 -18.33 -34.47 -19.11
CA ALA A 89 -18.66 -34.33 -20.51
C ALA A 89 -19.48 -33.06 -20.72
N VAL A 90 -19.06 -32.26 -21.69
CA VAL A 90 -19.81 -31.08 -22.13
C VAL A 90 -20.99 -31.54 -22.98
N PRO A 91 -22.18 -30.93 -22.86
CA PRO A 91 -23.33 -31.29 -23.69
C PRO A 91 -23.02 -31.20 -25.19
N GLU A 92 -23.68 -32.01 -26.00
CA GLU A 92 -23.57 -31.90 -27.45
C GLU A 92 -23.86 -30.46 -27.93
N ASN A 93 -23.06 -29.97 -28.86
CA ASN A 93 -23.15 -28.61 -29.41
C ASN A 93 -22.94 -27.47 -28.38
N TYR A 94 -22.32 -27.75 -27.22
CA TYR A 94 -21.96 -26.71 -26.25
C TYR A 94 -21.12 -25.61 -26.89
N PHE A 95 -20.05 -25.97 -27.59
CA PHE A 95 -19.14 -24.99 -28.20
C PHE A 95 -19.76 -24.29 -29.41
N ASP A 96 -20.60 -24.98 -30.19
CA ASP A 96 -21.32 -24.39 -31.33
C ASP A 96 -22.32 -23.31 -30.88
N THR A 97 -22.97 -23.52 -29.74
CA THR A 97 -23.92 -22.55 -29.17
C THR A 97 -23.23 -21.50 -28.29
N LEU A 98 -22.04 -21.78 -27.76
CA LEU A 98 -21.28 -20.87 -26.91
C LEU A 98 -20.93 -19.57 -27.62
N GLN A 99 -20.44 -19.64 -28.87
CA GLN A 99 -20.10 -18.46 -29.64
C GLN A 99 -21.30 -17.54 -29.84
N ASN A 100 -22.45 -18.11 -30.22
CA ASN A 100 -23.70 -17.38 -30.40
C ASN A 100 -24.21 -16.78 -29.08
N ARG A 101 -24.10 -17.51 -27.97
CA ARG A 101 -24.46 -17.01 -26.64
C ARG A 101 -23.60 -15.82 -26.23
N ILE A 102 -22.28 -15.90 -26.41
CA ILE A 102 -21.36 -14.80 -26.10
C ILE A 102 -21.69 -13.58 -26.96
N ALA A 103 -21.83 -13.75 -28.29
CA ALA A 103 -22.17 -12.67 -29.19
C ALA A 103 -23.52 -12.01 -28.86
N SER A 104 -24.54 -12.82 -28.54
CA SER A 104 -25.85 -12.30 -28.12
C SER A 104 -25.78 -11.54 -26.80
N LYS A 105 -24.93 -11.98 -25.87
CA LYS A 105 -24.78 -11.32 -24.57
C LYS A 105 -24.08 -9.98 -24.72
N ILE A 106 -23.03 -9.92 -25.55
CA ILE A 106 -22.33 -8.67 -25.88
C ILE A 106 -23.25 -7.70 -26.64
N ALA A 107 -24.10 -8.21 -27.54
CA ALA A 107 -25.03 -7.37 -28.30
C ALA A 107 -26.25 -6.90 -27.47
N ALA A 108 -26.71 -7.71 -26.52
CA ALA A 108 -27.81 -7.38 -25.61
C ALA A 108 -27.36 -6.51 -24.43
N GLU A 109 -26.08 -6.55 -24.08
CA GLU A 109 -25.44 -5.61 -23.18
C GLU A 109 -25.26 -4.29 -23.95
N GLU A 110 -26.35 -3.50 -24.02
CA GLU A 110 -26.32 -2.15 -24.60
C GLU A 110 -25.08 -1.40 -24.09
N PRO A 111 -24.41 -0.58 -24.94
CA PRO A 111 -23.23 0.16 -24.51
C PRO A 111 -23.63 0.97 -23.28
N ALA A 112 -23.09 0.60 -22.12
CA ALA A 112 -23.35 1.24 -20.84
C ALA A 112 -23.36 2.74 -21.07
N LYS A 113 -24.56 3.36 -20.98
CA LYS A 113 -24.85 4.73 -21.43
C LYS A 113 -23.62 5.59 -21.22
N THR A 114 -22.83 5.78 -22.28
CA THR A 114 -21.53 6.45 -22.13
C THR A 114 -21.88 7.83 -21.62
N ALA A 115 -21.47 8.13 -20.39
CA ALA A 115 -21.82 9.38 -19.73
C ALA A 115 -21.53 10.51 -20.70
N LYS A 116 -22.58 11.22 -21.14
CA LYS A 116 -22.43 12.29 -22.12
C LYS A 116 -21.50 13.32 -21.50
N ILE A 117 -20.27 13.40 -21.99
CA ILE A 117 -19.27 14.34 -21.49
C ILE A 117 -19.75 15.73 -21.91
N VAL A 118 -20.41 16.43 -20.99
CA VAL A 118 -20.88 17.79 -21.22
C VAL A 118 -19.82 18.73 -20.68
N PRO A 119 -19.19 19.59 -21.50
CA PRO A 119 -18.23 20.55 -21.01
C PRO A 119 -18.93 21.55 -20.09
N LEU A 120 -18.49 21.65 -18.83
CA LEU A 120 -19.08 22.53 -17.81
C LEU A 120 -18.92 24.02 -18.12
N TRP A 121 -17.90 24.41 -18.90
CA TRP A 121 -17.60 25.81 -19.21
C TRP A 121 -17.78 26.11 -20.70
N LYS A 122 -18.95 26.64 -21.06
CA LYS A 122 -19.21 27.16 -22.40
C LYS A 122 -18.61 28.56 -22.51
N ARG A 123 -17.48 28.68 -23.22
CA ARG A 123 -16.69 29.93 -23.42
C ARG A 123 -17.50 31.15 -23.88
N ASN A 124 -18.69 30.95 -24.45
CA ASN A 124 -19.52 32.03 -24.96
C ASN A 124 -20.37 32.72 -23.88
N ILE A 125 -20.62 32.09 -22.73
CA ILE A 125 -21.43 32.68 -21.64
C ILE A 125 -20.59 33.60 -20.73
N VAL A 126 -19.29 33.34 -20.60
CA VAL A 126 -18.40 34.13 -19.72
C VAL A 126 -18.36 35.62 -20.10
N LYS A 127 -18.49 35.93 -21.40
CA LYS A 127 -18.51 37.32 -21.90
C LYS A 127 -19.72 38.11 -21.39
N TYR A 128 -20.89 37.46 -21.33
CA TYR A 128 -22.12 38.09 -20.85
C TYR A 128 -22.17 38.15 -19.31
N ALA A 129 -21.65 37.11 -18.64
CA ALA A 129 -21.57 37.09 -17.17
C ALA A 129 -20.73 38.26 -16.63
N SER A 130 -19.58 38.55 -17.27
CA SER A 130 -18.74 39.69 -16.89
C SER A 130 -19.47 41.03 -17.03
N ALA A 131 -20.18 41.26 -18.16
CA ALA A 131 -20.94 42.51 -18.36
C ALA A 131 -22.09 42.66 -17.34
N ALA A 132 -22.83 41.59 -17.06
CA ALA A 132 -23.91 41.61 -16.07
C ALA A 132 -23.39 41.92 -14.66
N CYS A 133 -22.23 41.40 -14.27
CA CYS A 133 -21.61 41.74 -12.98
C CYS A 133 -21.27 43.22 -12.86
N PHE A 134 -20.74 43.86 -13.91
CA PHE A 134 -20.46 45.31 -13.87
C PHE A 134 -21.75 46.15 -13.76
N VAL A 135 -22.82 45.76 -14.45
CA VAL A 135 -24.12 46.43 -14.33
C VAL A 135 -24.69 46.28 -12.92
N LEU A 136 -24.63 45.07 -12.36
CA LEU A 136 -25.08 44.81 -10.99
C LEU A 136 -24.23 45.58 -9.97
N MET A 137 -22.90 45.63 -10.13
CA MET A 137 -21.99 46.34 -9.24
C MET A 137 -22.22 47.86 -9.29
N ALA A 138 -22.41 48.42 -10.48
CA ALA A 138 -22.73 49.84 -10.65
C ALA A 138 -24.10 50.18 -10.06
N SER A 139 -25.11 49.34 -10.31
CA SER A 139 -26.46 49.51 -9.75
C SER A 139 -26.47 49.38 -8.23
N PHE A 140 -25.73 48.41 -7.68
CA PHE A 140 -25.63 48.18 -6.24
C PHE A 140 -24.83 49.31 -5.56
N GLY A 141 -23.76 49.79 -6.21
CA GLY A 141 -23.00 50.95 -5.76
C GLY A 141 -23.86 52.23 -5.72
N ALA A 142 -24.65 52.49 -6.76
CA ALA A 142 -25.59 53.62 -6.78
C ALA A 142 -26.68 53.49 -5.70
N TYR A 143 -27.24 52.28 -5.53
CA TYR A 143 -28.23 52.00 -4.48
C TYR A 143 -27.64 52.20 -3.08
N PHE A 144 -26.42 51.72 -2.83
CA PHE A 144 -25.74 51.88 -1.55
C PHE A 144 -25.34 53.34 -1.29
N TYR A 145 -24.95 54.09 -2.32
CA TYR A 145 -24.69 55.53 -2.23
C TYR A 145 -25.97 56.32 -1.89
N GLN A 146 -27.11 55.96 -2.48
CA GLN A 146 -28.40 56.55 -2.18
C GLN A 146 -28.88 56.24 -0.76
N ASN A 147 -28.68 55.00 -0.29
CA ASN A 147 -29.05 54.57 1.07
C ASN A 147 -28.06 55.02 2.16
N SER A 148 -26.83 55.40 1.79
CA SER A 148 -25.77 55.79 2.73
C SER A 148 -25.43 57.28 2.68
N ALA A 149 -26.35 58.13 2.21
CA ALA A 149 -26.21 59.57 2.39
C ALA A 149 -26.72 60.00 3.79
N PRO A 150 -25.85 60.37 4.74
CA PRO A 150 -26.18 61.48 5.63
C PRO A 150 -26.32 62.74 4.77
N SER A 151 -27.36 63.54 5.06
CA SER A 151 -27.79 64.75 4.33
C SER A 151 -26.66 65.56 3.67
N ILE A 152 -26.70 65.69 2.34
CA ILE A 152 -26.01 66.76 1.60
C ILE A 152 -27.03 67.88 1.33
N PRO A 153 -26.90 69.07 1.94
CA PRO A 153 -27.66 70.25 1.53
C PRO A 153 -27.20 70.70 0.14
N SER A 154 -28.15 71.08 -0.70
CA SER A 154 -27.94 71.62 -2.04
C SER A 154 -27.15 72.93 -2.02
N ALA A 155 -25.98 72.91 -2.68
CA ALA A 155 -25.22 74.01 -3.27
C ALA A 155 -24.96 75.26 -2.42
N GLN A 156 -23.82 75.30 -1.69
CA GLN A 156 -22.96 76.50 -1.65
C GLN A 156 -21.55 76.15 -1.11
N MET A 157 -20.55 76.88 -1.58
CA MET A 157 -19.14 76.91 -1.19
C MET A 157 -18.83 76.67 0.31
N GLN A 158 -17.74 75.94 0.61
CA GLN A 158 -16.80 76.03 1.76
C GLN A 158 -17.38 76.35 3.18
N PRO A 159 -17.12 75.48 4.18
CA PRO A 159 -16.28 75.94 5.30
C PRO A 159 -15.34 74.90 5.95
N ALA A 160 -15.33 73.64 5.50
CA ALA A 160 -14.55 72.58 6.17
C ALA A 160 -13.07 72.52 5.76
N GLU A 161 -12.67 72.98 4.57
CA GLU A 161 -11.24 73.17 4.27
C GLU A 161 -10.65 74.39 5.01
N LEU A 162 -11.48 75.36 5.42
CA LEU A 162 -11.03 76.51 6.24
C LEU A 162 -10.66 76.10 7.67
N ALA A 163 -11.39 75.14 8.27
CA ALA A 163 -11.09 74.65 9.61
C ALA A 163 -9.83 73.76 9.64
N SER A 164 -9.54 73.06 8.55
CA SER A 164 -8.34 72.23 8.43
C SER A 164 -7.07 73.06 8.19
N GLU A 165 -7.13 74.16 7.43
CA GLU A 165 -6.00 75.11 7.36
C GLU A 165 -5.81 75.88 8.67
N GLN A 166 -6.90 76.25 9.37
CA GLN A 166 -6.80 77.02 10.60
C GLN A 166 -6.28 76.20 11.79
N MET A 167 -6.52 74.88 11.83
CA MET A 167 -5.90 73.98 12.82
C MET A 167 -4.43 73.66 12.51
N LEU A 168 -3.96 73.85 11.27
CA LEU A 168 -2.55 73.64 10.92
C LEU A 168 -1.68 74.85 11.30
N TYR A 169 -2.27 76.05 11.39
CA TYR A 169 -1.61 77.28 11.86
C TYR A 169 -1.44 77.35 13.38
N ASP A 170 -2.22 76.58 14.14
CA ASP A 170 -2.24 76.61 15.61
C ASP A 170 -1.32 75.54 16.24
N ILE A 171 -0.48 74.89 15.44
CA ILE A 171 0.57 74.00 15.91
C ILE A 171 1.82 74.85 16.20
N GLU A 172 2.24 74.94 17.47
CA GLU A 172 3.53 75.55 17.80
C GLU A 172 4.69 74.77 17.15
N GLU A 173 5.67 75.48 16.58
CA GLU A 173 6.84 74.90 15.89
C GLU A 173 7.62 73.89 16.76
N SER A 174 7.57 74.05 18.08
CA SER A 174 8.16 73.12 19.06
C SER A 174 7.55 71.70 19.01
N THR A 175 6.27 71.57 18.67
CA THR A 175 5.55 70.28 18.60
C THR A 175 5.92 69.50 17.34
N ILE A 176 6.23 70.21 16.25
CA ILE A 176 6.63 69.63 14.96
C ILE A 176 8.01 68.97 15.08
N ILE A 177 8.93 69.58 15.84
CA ILE A 177 10.29 69.06 16.04
C ILE A 177 10.27 67.75 16.83
N GLU A 178 9.44 67.65 17.87
CA GLU A 178 9.30 66.44 18.70
C GLU A 178 8.79 65.23 17.90
N HIS A 179 7.83 65.44 17.00
CA HIS A 179 7.21 64.36 16.23
C HIS A 179 8.10 63.84 15.09
N LEU A 180 8.97 64.69 14.52
CA LEU A 180 9.92 64.28 13.49
C LEU A 180 11.06 63.41 14.07
N GLU A 181 11.46 63.67 15.32
CA GLU A 181 12.44 62.83 16.02
C GLU A 181 11.88 61.44 16.37
N ALA A 182 10.56 61.35 16.62
CA ALA A 182 9.89 60.10 17.00
C ALA A 182 9.60 59.14 15.81
N GLN A 183 9.36 59.65 14.59
CA GLN A 183 8.80 58.84 13.49
C GLN A 183 9.83 58.14 12.57
N ASN A 184 11.14 58.38 12.73
CA ASN A 184 12.19 57.71 11.95
C ASN A 184 12.38 56.20 12.26
N THR A 185 11.55 55.59 13.12
CA THR A 185 11.83 54.23 13.64
C THR A 185 11.02 53.09 13.00
N SER A 186 9.90 53.30 12.28
CA SER A 186 9.09 52.15 11.84
C SER A 186 8.25 52.37 10.57
N THR A 187 8.72 51.84 9.43
CA THR A 187 7.89 51.62 8.24
C THR A 187 8.21 50.26 7.61
N SER A 188 7.17 49.42 7.40
CA SER A 188 6.97 48.45 6.29
C SER A 188 6.73 46.97 6.68
N LYS A 189 5.54 46.44 6.29
CA LYS A 189 5.29 45.26 5.41
C LYS A 189 4.04 44.45 5.78
N THR A 190 3.14 44.25 4.81
CA THR A 190 2.65 42.90 4.42
C THR A 190 2.21 42.88 2.95
N THR A 191 2.87 42.03 2.15
CA THR A 191 2.34 41.35 0.96
C THR A 191 3.07 40.00 0.85
N SER A 192 2.33 38.95 0.47
CA SER A 192 2.77 37.63 0.01
C SER A 192 3.29 36.62 1.04
N ALA A 193 2.63 35.46 1.12
CA ALA A 193 3.14 34.27 1.81
C ALA A 193 4.48 33.84 1.19
N SER A 194 5.41 33.39 2.04
CA SER A 194 6.80 33.07 1.65
C SER A 194 6.90 31.67 1.07
N ASP A 195 7.72 31.48 0.03
CA ASP A 195 8.01 30.17 -0.57
C ASP A 195 8.47 29.13 0.48
N THR A 196 9.07 29.58 1.59
CA THR A 196 9.46 28.73 2.74
C THR A 196 8.27 28.07 3.44
N GLU A 197 7.12 28.75 3.53
CA GLU A 197 5.92 28.18 4.15
C GLU A 197 5.30 27.10 3.27
N MET A 198 5.38 27.28 1.95
CA MET A 198 4.93 26.29 0.97
C MET A 198 5.80 25.02 1.00
N GLU A 199 7.12 25.17 1.06
CA GLU A 199 8.06 24.04 1.08
C GLU A 199 7.88 23.17 2.33
N ASN A 200 7.70 23.78 3.51
CA ASN A 200 7.45 23.06 4.75
C ASN A 200 6.11 22.31 4.74
N TYR A 201 5.08 22.87 4.11
CA TYR A 201 3.78 22.20 4.00
C TYR A 201 3.88 20.93 3.15
N ILE A 202 4.66 20.98 2.06
CA ILE A 202 4.87 19.82 1.19
C ILE A 202 5.68 18.74 1.93
N LEU A 203 6.77 19.12 2.62
CA LEU A 203 7.61 18.17 3.36
C LEU A 203 6.93 17.51 4.56
N SER A 204 5.95 18.17 5.19
CA SER A 204 5.23 17.62 6.35
C SER A 204 4.08 16.70 5.96
N ASN A 205 3.47 16.90 4.80
CA ASN A 205 2.26 16.16 4.40
C ASN A 205 2.51 15.08 3.33
N TYR A 206 3.66 15.07 2.66
CA TYR A 206 3.96 14.10 1.59
C TYR A 206 5.34 13.45 1.78
N SER A 207 5.39 12.11 1.73
CA SER A 207 6.63 11.34 1.73
C SER A 207 7.20 11.22 0.31
N PRO A 208 8.54 11.19 0.11
CA PRO A 208 9.15 11.00 -1.22
C PRO A 208 8.65 9.77 -1.97
N SER A 209 8.21 8.72 -1.27
CA SER A 209 7.64 7.51 -1.87
C SER A 209 6.27 7.73 -2.51
N ASP A 210 5.44 8.63 -1.96
CA ASP A 210 4.07 8.89 -2.44
C ASP A 210 4.09 9.64 -3.79
N LEU A 211 5.08 10.49 -4.01
CA LEU A 211 5.27 11.23 -5.27
C LEU A 211 5.62 10.32 -6.46
N THR A 212 6.14 9.12 -6.20
CA THR A 212 6.62 8.21 -7.26
C THR A 212 5.58 7.18 -7.70
N HIS A 213 4.53 6.96 -6.92
CA HIS A 213 3.50 5.97 -7.23
C HIS A 213 2.47 6.46 -8.26
N GLU A 214 2.28 7.77 -8.39
CA GLU A 214 1.34 8.38 -9.36
C GLU A 214 1.87 8.41 -10.80
N LEU A 215 3.18 8.21 -11.02
CA LEU A 215 3.80 8.28 -12.36
C LEU A 215 3.75 6.96 -13.15
N LYS A 216 3.16 5.89 -12.59
CA LYS A 216 3.12 4.57 -13.24
C LYS A 216 1.71 3.99 -13.42
N ASN A 217 0.70 4.84 -13.58
CA ASN A 217 -0.62 4.42 -14.06
C ASN A 217 -1.09 5.26 -15.25
#